data_AF-A0A292YQS5-F1
#
_entry.id   AF-A0A292YQS5-F1
#
_cell.length_a   1.000
_cell.length_b   1.000
_cell.length_c   1.000
_cell.angle_alpha   90.00
_cell.angle_beta   90.00
_cell.angle_gamma   90.00
#
_symmetry.space_group_name_H-M   'P 1'
#
loop_
_entity.id
_entity.type
_entity.pdbx_description
1 polymer ?
#
loop_
_entity_poly.entity_id
_entity_poly.type
_entity_poly.pdbx_seq_one_letter_code
_entity_poly.pdbx_strand_id
1 'polypeptide(L)'
;MSSASISPTVRPASARPESPRVELKDLAANHTGQVDGAWWPRSDDLADELRSLLPVLADQLGPVERVSYHLGDWSTTARSVVVDGSVVRAGGYTHQPTRTIDVATRRHRITLLVLPVDESADRAAAVMTAAARPANADTVADLLSVHS
;
A
#
# COMPACT_ATOMS: atom_id res chain seq x y z
N MET A 1 -31.85 11.78 47.04
CA MET A 1 -32.01 11.72 45.57
C MET A 1 -30.65 11.95 44.94
N SER A 2 -29.90 10.89 44.65
CA SER A 2 -28.61 10.98 43.95
C SER A 2 -28.75 10.27 42.62
N SER A 3 -28.72 11.03 41.53
CA SER A 3 -28.61 10.50 40.16
C SER A 3 -27.13 10.25 39.88
N ALA A 4 -26.75 8.99 39.70
CA ALA A 4 -25.47 8.62 39.13
C ALA A 4 -25.55 8.81 37.60
N SER A 5 -24.81 9.78 37.07
CA SER A 5 -24.56 9.89 35.64
C SER A 5 -23.67 8.72 35.21
N ILE A 6 -24.24 7.78 34.48
CA ILE A 6 -23.50 6.72 33.82
C ILE A 6 -22.94 7.32 32.53
N SER A 7 -21.66 7.68 32.52
CA SER A 7 -20.95 7.99 31.29
C SER A 7 -20.92 6.74 30.40
N PRO A 8 -21.34 6.79 29.13
CA PRO A 8 -21.14 5.67 28.23
C PRO A 8 -19.64 5.57 27.95
N THR A 9 -19.01 4.53 28.50
CA THR A 9 -17.67 4.13 28.04
C THR A 9 -17.84 3.61 26.62
N VAL A 10 -17.48 4.43 25.63
CA VAL A 10 -17.26 3.95 24.27
C VAL A 10 -16.12 2.94 24.36
N ARG A 11 -16.43 1.65 24.31
CA ARG A 11 -15.43 0.62 24.00
C ARG A 11 -14.74 1.06 22.72
N PRO A 12 -13.40 1.19 22.65
CA PRO A 12 -12.77 1.29 21.35
C PRO A 12 -13.23 0.06 20.56
N ALA A 13 -13.88 0.30 19.42
CA ALA A 13 -14.14 -0.75 18.47
C ALA A 13 -12.78 -1.41 18.25
N SER A 14 -12.65 -2.71 18.53
CA SER A 14 -11.52 -3.48 18.04
C SER A 14 -11.56 -3.31 16.54
N ALA A 15 -10.74 -2.39 16.03
CA ALA A 15 -10.60 -2.13 14.60
C ALA A 15 -10.15 -3.45 14.02
N ARG A 16 -11.07 -4.16 13.35
CA ARG A 16 -10.67 -5.18 12.40
C ARG A 16 -9.66 -4.47 11.49
N PRO A 17 -8.46 -5.01 11.26
CA PRO A 17 -7.52 -4.37 10.35
C PRO A 17 -8.28 -4.10 9.05
N GLU A 18 -8.51 -2.82 8.76
CA GLU A 18 -9.27 -2.45 7.57
C GLU A 18 -8.48 -2.91 6.36
N SER A 19 -9.15 -3.51 5.38
CA SER A 19 -8.48 -4.01 4.19
C SER A 19 -7.63 -2.90 3.55
N PRO A 20 -6.41 -3.21 3.07
CA PRO A 20 -5.56 -2.26 2.37
C PRO A 20 -6.29 -1.74 1.13
N ARG A 21 -6.13 -0.44 0.85
CA ARG A 21 -6.69 0.19 -0.36
C ARG A 21 -5.72 -0.02 -1.52
N VAL A 22 -5.81 -1.17 -2.16
CA VAL A 22 -4.90 -1.57 -3.26
C VAL A 22 -5.70 -2.00 -4.48
N GLU A 23 -5.25 -1.55 -5.65
CA GLU A 23 -5.76 -1.99 -6.95
C GLU A 23 -4.59 -2.45 -7.82
N LEU A 24 -4.71 -3.62 -8.44
CA LEU A 24 -3.68 -4.25 -9.26
C LEU A 24 -4.17 -4.41 -10.69
N LYS A 25 -3.23 -4.35 -11.64
CA LYS A 25 -3.44 -4.90 -12.99
C LYS A 25 -3.67 -6.41 -12.90
N ASP A 26 -4.41 -6.95 -13.85
CA ASP A 26 -4.59 -8.39 -13.97
C ASP A 26 -3.24 -9.06 -14.27
N LEU A 27 -2.71 -9.78 -13.27
CA LEU A 27 -1.40 -10.39 -13.28
C LEU A 27 -1.21 -11.50 -14.33
N ALA A 28 -2.30 -12.00 -14.92
CA ALA A 28 -2.26 -13.00 -15.98
C ALA A 28 -2.02 -12.39 -17.39
N ALA A 29 -2.17 -11.08 -17.55
CA ALA A 29 -1.97 -10.39 -18.83
C ALA A 29 -0.50 -9.95 -19.02
N ASN A 30 -0.10 -9.66 -20.26
CA ASN A 30 1.17 -8.97 -20.51
C ASN A 30 1.03 -7.50 -20.10
N HIS A 31 1.82 -7.06 -19.11
CA HIS A 31 1.74 -5.67 -18.62
C HIS A 31 2.74 -4.79 -19.34
N THR A 32 2.37 -3.53 -19.50
CA THR A 32 3.24 -2.45 -19.95
C THR A 32 3.19 -1.33 -18.91
N GLY A 33 4.19 -0.43 -18.93
CA GLY A 33 4.22 0.73 -18.04
C GLY A 33 5.15 0.58 -16.83
N GLN A 34 5.18 1.64 -16.00
CA GLN A 34 6.10 1.76 -14.87
C GLN A 34 5.58 1.09 -13.59
N VAL A 35 4.26 0.93 -13.46
CA VAL A 35 3.60 0.36 -12.27
C VAL A 35 2.60 -0.72 -12.66
N ASP A 36 2.41 -1.68 -11.76
CA ASP A 36 1.50 -2.83 -11.88
C ASP A 36 0.20 -2.62 -11.09
N GLY A 37 0.03 -1.44 -10.50
CA GLY A 37 -1.10 -1.09 -9.67
C GLY A 37 -0.79 0.11 -8.80
N ALA A 38 -1.71 0.41 -7.89
CA ALA A 38 -1.58 1.49 -6.94
C ALA A 38 -2.09 1.09 -5.57
N TRP A 39 -1.54 1.74 -4.56
CA TRP A 39 -1.88 1.55 -3.18
C TRP A 39 -1.98 2.90 -2.47
N TRP A 40 -3.08 3.10 -1.73
CA TRP A 40 -3.33 4.30 -0.96
C TRP A 40 -3.21 4.02 0.55
N PRO A 41 -2.02 4.26 1.15
CA PRO A 41 -1.78 4.04 2.57
C PRO A 41 -2.67 4.93 3.44
N ARG A 42 -2.96 4.50 4.67
CA ARG A 42 -3.72 5.30 5.65
C ARG A 42 -2.83 6.18 6.52
N SER A 43 -1.57 5.80 6.64
CA SER A 43 -0.55 6.45 7.46
C SER A 43 0.82 6.40 6.79
N ASP A 44 1.77 7.13 7.36
CA ASP A 44 3.18 7.18 6.97
C ASP A 44 4.06 6.21 7.81
N ASP A 45 3.44 5.34 8.63
CA ASP A 45 4.11 4.21 9.27
C ASP A 45 4.16 3.01 8.33
N LEU A 46 5.31 2.81 7.71
CA LEU A 46 5.49 1.74 6.73
C LEU A 46 5.25 0.35 7.35
N ALA A 47 5.62 0.13 8.61
CA ALA A 47 5.52 -1.20 9.21
C ALA A 47 4.06 -1.59 9.41
N ASP A 48 3.25 -0.67 9.91
CA ASP A 48 1.82 -0.88 10.14
C ASP A 48 1.08 -1.08 8.82
N GLU A 49 1.37 -0.23 7.85
CA GLU A 49 0.84 -0.33 6.50
C GLU A 49 1.21 -1.66 5.82
N LEU A 50 2.46 -2.11 5.88
CA LEU A 50 2.90 -3.37 5.28
C LEU A 50 2.23 -4.58 5.92
N ARG A 51 1.98 -4.57 7.23
CA ARG A 51 1.25 -5.67 7.89
C ARG A 51 -0.18 -5.78 7.38
N SER A 52 -0.80 -4.69 6.92
CA SER A 52 -2.13 -4.72 6.29
C SER A 52 -2.08 -5.12 4.81
N LEU A 53 -1.08 -4.64 4.07
CA LEU A 53 -0.97 -4.82 2.62
C LEU A 53 -0.53 -6.22 2.22
N LEU A 54 0.49 -6.75 2.89
CA LEU A 54 1.19 -7.96 2.46
C LEU A 54 0.34 -9.24 2.45
N PRO A 55 -0.61 -9.48 3.39
CA PRO A 55 -1.52 -10.63 3.29
C PRO A 55 -2.35 -10.62 2.00
N VAL A 56 -2.92 -9.46 1.64
CA VAL A 56 -3.75 -9.31 0.43
C VAL A 56 -2.95 -9.51 -0.85
N LEU A 57 -1.69 -9.09 -0.86
CA LEU A 57 -0.79 -9.36 -1.97
C LEU A 57 -0.36 -10.82 -2.01
N ALA A 58 -0.13 -11.45 -0.86
CA ALA A 58 0.27 -12.85 -0.78
C ALA A 58 -0.81 -13.80 -1.30
N ASP A 59 -2.08 -13.48 -1.08
CA ASP A 59 -3.22 -14.24 -1.62
C ASP A 59 -3.25 -14.27 -3.15
N GLN A 60 -2.73 -13.22 -3.80
CA GLN A 60 -2.73 -13.06 -5.26
C GLN A 60 -1.40 -13.47 -5.92
N LEU A 61 -0.27 -13.19 -5.27
CA LEU A 61 1.09 -13.34 -5.81
C LEU A 61 1.86 -14.54 -5.23
N GLY A 62 1.32 -15.16 -4.19
CA GLY A 62 2.03 -16.06 -3.31
C GLY A 62 2.90 -15.35 -2.26
N PRO A 63 3.59 -16.10 -1.39
CA PRO A 63 4.31 -15.54 -0.25
C PRO A 63 5.31 -14.44 -0.63
N VAL A 64 5.20 -13.29 0.03
CA VAL A 64 6.09 -12.16 -0.19
C VAL A 64 7.41 -12.39 0.55
N GLU A 65 8.52 -12.25 -0.16
CA GLU A 65 9.86 -12.44 0.42
C GLU A 65 10.54 -11.10 0.73
N ARG A 66 10.26 -10.07 -0.08
CA ARG A 66 10.90 -8.76 0.05
C ARG A 66 10.03 -7.62 -0.46
N VAL A 67 10.17 -6.51 0.23
CA VAL A 67 9.65 -5.19 -0.12
C VAL A 67 10.83 -4.23 -0.27
N SER A 68 10.83 -3.40 -1.31
CA SER A 68 11.81 -2.32 -1.48
C SER A 68 11.11 -0.99 -1.67
N TYR A 69 11.59 0.08 -1.02
CA TYR A 69 10.96 1.39 -0.99
C TYR A 69 11.99 2.52 -0.98
N HIS A 70 11.56 3.74 -1.29
CA HIS A 70 12.41 4.92 -1.16
C HIS A 70 12.45 5.41 0.29
N LEU A 71 13.66 5.60 0.84
CA LEU A 71 13.86 5.95 2.26
C LEU A 71 13.24 7.29 2.67
N GLY A 72 13.06 8.22 1.72
CA GLY A 72 12.51 9.55 1.99
C GLY A 72 10.98 9.62 2.00
N ASP A 73 10.28 8.52 1.72
CA ASP A 73 8.83 8.54 1.51
C ASP A 73 8.02 8.24 2.79
N TRP A 74 8.67 7.74 3.84
CA TRP A 74 8.03 7.22 5.05
C TRP A 74 8.66 7.86 6.28
N SER A 75 7.84 8.27 7.26
CA SER A 75 8.35 8.88 8.49
C SER A 75 8.90 7.82 9.45
N THR A 76 8.23 6.67 9.51
CA THR A 76 8.63 5.52 10.32
C THR A 76 8.87 4.32 9.41
N THR A 77 10.06 3.73 9.52
CA THR A 77 10.48 2.60 8.69
C THR A 77 10.89 1.40 9.52
N ALA A 78 10.75 0.21 8.93
CA ALA A 78 11.25 -1.03 9.49
C ALA A 78 12.16 -1.74 8.48
N ARG A 79 13.18 -2.45 8.98
CA ARG A 79 14.06 -3.30 8.15
C ARG A 79 13.39 -4.63 7.77
N SER A 80 12.37 -5.01 8.51
CA SER A 80 11.56 -6.21 8.27
C SER A 80 10.24 -6.12 9.03
N VAL A 81 9.24 -6.80 8.53
CA VAL A 81 7.95 -6.98 9.20
C VAL A 81 7.61 -8.46 9.31
N VAL A 82 6.86 -8.84 10.34
CA VAL A 82 6.32 -10.19 10.48
C VAL A 82 4.87 -10.17 10.01
N VAL A 83 4.55 -11.02 9.04
CA VAL A 83 3.22 -11.16 8.44
C VAL A 83 2.89 -12.65 8.36
N ASP A 84 1.76 -13.06 8.95
CA ASP A 84 1.33 -14.46 9.02
C ASP A 84 2.44 -15.43 9.47
N GLY A 85 3.23 -15.01 10.47
CA GLY A 85 4.34 -15.79 11.02
C GLY A 85 5.61 -15.82 10.16
N SER A 86 5.61 -15.17 8.99
CA SER A 86 6.75 -15.08 8.08
C SER A 86 7.43 -13.71 8.17
N VAL A 87 8.77 -13.71 8.15
CA VAL A 87 9.56 -12.47 8.14
C VAL A 87 9.72 -11.98 6.70
N VAL A 88 9.17 -10.81 6.41
CA VAL A 88 9.34 -10.11 5.13
C VAL A 88 10.39 -9.03 5.29
N ARG A 89 11.42 -9.03 4.44
CA ARG A 89 12.46 -8.00 4.46
C ARG A 89 11.93 -6.71 3.84
N ALA A 90 12.11 -5.59 4.51
CA ALA A 90 11.75 -4.27 4.03
C ALA A 90 13.04 -3.45 3.84
N GLY A 91 13.51 -3.35 2.59
CA GLY A 91 14.74 -2.65 2.24
C GLY A 91 14.48 -1.24 1.74
N GLY A 92 14.93 -0.24 2.49
CA GLY A 92 14.90 1.15 2.03
C GLY A 92 16.14 1.52 1.23
N TYR A 93 15.97 2.20 0.10
CA TYR A 93 17.05 2.66 -0.77
C TYR A 93 16.82 4.10 -1.23
N THR A 94 17.87 4.92 -1.27
CA THR A 94 17.79 6.31 -1.79
C THR A 94 17.69 6.40 -3.32
N HIS A 95 18.02 5.30 -4.02
CA HIS A 95 17.94 5.22 -5.48
C HIS A 95 16.64 4.58 -5.98
N GLN A 96 15.79 4.07 -5.07
CA GLN A 96 14.46 3.59 -5.44
C GLN A 96 13.63 4.78 -5.94
N PRO A 97 12.83 4.65 -7.01
CA PRO A 97 11.91 5.71 -7.42
C PRO A 97 10.98 6.11 -6.26
N THR A 98 10.84 7.42 -6.04
CA THR A 98 9.89 7.96 -5.05
C THR A 98 8.46 7.59 -5.40
N ARG A 99 7.60 7.49 -4.38
CA ARG A 99 6.18 7.13 -4.48
C ARG A 99 5.97 5.76 -5.11
N THR A 100 6.91 4.84 -4.92
CA THR A 100 6.77 3.45 -5.36
C THR A 100 7.18 2.48 -4.27
N ILE A 101 6.58 1.29 -4.33
CA ILE A 101 7.03 0.14 -3.55
C ILE A 101 7.11 -1.10 -4.44
N ASP A 102 8.27 -1.74 -4.42
CA ASP A 102 8.50 -2.99 -5.15
C ASP A 102 8.22 -4.16 -4.22
N VAL A 103 7.39 -5.09 -4.65
CA VAL A 103 7.04 -6.31 -3.94
C VAL A 103 7.55 -7.51 -4.73
N ALA A 104 8.39 -8.33 -4.10
CA ALA A 104 8.98 -9.50 -4.70
C ALA A 104 8.51 -10.78 -3.99
N THR A 105 8.01 -11.71 -4.78
CA THR A 105 7.72 -13.10 -4.42
C THR A 105 8.64 -14.02 -5.21
N ARG A 106 8.52 -15.34 -5.01
CA ARG A 106 9.27 -16.33 -5.80
C ARG A 106 9.00 -16.29 -7.29
N ARG A 107 7.81 -15.84 -7.70
CA ARG A 107 7.32 -15.94 -9.08
C ARG A 107 7.04 -14.57 -9.71
N HIS A 108 6.81 -13.57 -8.87
CA HIS A 108 6.37 -12.25 -9.33
C HIS A 108 7.23 -11.17 -8.70
N ARG A 109 7.45 -10.12 -9.47
CA ARG A 109 7.90 -8.83 -8.96
C ARG A 109 6.93 -7.80 -9.50
N ILE A 110 6.32 -7.04 -8.60
CA ILE A 110 5.40 -5.96 -8.97
C ILE A 110 5.86 -4.64 -8.37
N THR A 111 5.50 -3.56 -9.03
CA THR A 111 5.74 -2.18 -8.59
C THR A 111 4.40 -1.51 -8.34
N LEU A 112 4.15 -1.02 -7.14
CA LEU A 112 2.93 -0.25 -6.83
C LEU A 112 3.24 1.23 -6.73
N LEU A 113 2.40 2.05 -7.35
CA LEU A 113 2.33 3.48 -7.03
C LEU A 113 1.82 3.67 -5.60
N VAL A 114 2.50 4.51 -4.82
CA VAL A 114 2.08 4.88 -3.46
C VAL A 114 1.50 6.30 -3.50
N LEU A 115 0.21 6.42 -3.18
CA LEU A 115 -0.46 7.72 -3.12
C LEU A 115 -0.15 8.45 -1.79
N PRO A 116 -0.19 9.79 -1.75
CA PRO A 116 -0.14 10.54 -0.49
C PRO A 116 -1.23 10.10 0.48
N VAL A 117 -0.94 10.09 1.78
CA VAL A 117 -1.93 9.74 2.83
C VAL A 117 -3.09 10.74 2.87
N ASP A 118 -2.81 12.00 2.54
CA ASP A 118 -3.72 13.15 2.55
C ASP A 118 -4.40 13.41 1.19
N GLU A 119 -4.23 12.49 0.24
CA GLU A 119 -4.86 12.57 -1.07
C GLU A 119 -6.39 12.57 -0.95
N SER A 120 -7.08 13.33 -1.80
CA SER A 120 -8.55 13.34 -1.78
C SER A 120 -9.12 12.01 -2.29
N ALA A 121 -10.23 11.55 -1.72
CA ALA A 121 -10.79 10.24 -2.04
C ALA A 121 -11.15 10.07 -3.53
N ASP A 122 -11.75 11.10 -4.14
CA ASP A 122 -12.12 11.07 -5.56
C ASP A 122 -10.89 10.96 -6.46
N ARG A 123 -9.83 11.71 -6.13
CA ARG A 123 -8.57 11.68 -6.86
C ARG A 123 -7.84 10.36 -6.66
N ALA A 124 -7.79 9.85 -5.42
CA ALA A 124 -7.18 8.56 -5.13
C ALA A 124 -7.87 7.44 -5.91
N ALA A 125 -9.20 7.41 -5.94
CA ALA A 125 -9.96 6.46 -6.73
C ALA A 125 -9.63 6.55 -8.23
N ALA A 126 -9.60 7.76 -8.80
CA ALA A 126 -9.28 7.97 -10.20
C ALA A 126 -7.86 7.48 -10.57
N VAL A 127 -6.87 7.84 -9.75
CA VAL A 127 -5.47 7.42 -9.94
C VAL A 127 -5.30 5.92 -9.78
N MET A 128 -5.92 5.31 -8.77
CA MET A 128 -5.84 3.87 -8.54
C MET A 128 -6.45 3.09 -9.70
N THR A 129 -7.64 3.50 -10.17
CA THR A 129 -8.28 2.89 -11.33
C THR A 129 -7.44 3.06 -12.59
N ALA A 130 -6.78 4.21 -12.78
CA ALA A 130 -5.88 4.41 -13.92
C ALA A 130 -4.65 3.50 -13.86
N ALA A 131 -4.01 3.41 -12.69
CA ALA A 131 -2.82 2.58 -12.49
C ALA A 131 -3.11 1.07 -12.67
N ALA A 132 -4.31 0.62 -12.35
CA ALA A 132 -4.72 -0.78 -12.48
C ALA A 132 -5.20 -1.17 -13.90
N ARG A 133 -5.28 -0.23 -14.86
CA ARG A 133 -5.65 -0.57 -16.25
C ARG A 133 -4.53 -1.37 -16.94
N PRO A 134 -4.81 -2.52 -17.58
CA PRO A 134 -3.78 -3.37 -18.17
C PRO A 134 -2.84 -2.68 -19.17
N ALA A 135 -3.38 -1.75 -19.97
CA ALA A 135 -2.65 -1.02 -21.00
C ALA A 135 -2.05 0.31 -20.51
N ASN A 136 -2.17 0.64 -19.22
CA ASN A 136 -1.67 1.92 -18.70
C ASN A 136 -0.13 1.94 -18.70
N ALA A 137 0.43 2.86 -19.48
CA ALA A 137 1.88 3.07 -19.60
C ALA A 137 2.36 4.38 -18.96
N ASP A 138 1.45 5.13 -18.33
CA ASP A 138 1.73 6.41 -17.68
C ASP A 138 2.85 6.28 -16.65
N THR A 139 3.69 7.32 -16.55
CA THR A 139 4.73 7.38 -15.53
C THR A 139 4.11 7.66 -14.16
N VAL A 140 4.87 7.43 -13.10
CA VAL A 140 4.49 7.84 -11.73
C VAL A 140 4.16 9.34 -11.68
N ALA A 141 4.94 10.17 -12.37
CA ALA A 141 4.72 11.60 -12.42
C ALA A 141 3.40 11.96 -13.13
N ASP A 142 3.10 11.31 -14.26
CA ASP A 142 1.85 11.54 -15.01
C ASP A 142 0.64 11.17 -14.15
N LEU A 143 0.66 9.98 -13.54
CA LEU A 143 -0.43 9.50 -12.68
C LEU A 143 -0.70 10.46 -11.51
N LEU A 144 0.35 11.05 -10.93
CA LEU A 144 0.23 12.04 -9.85
C LEU A 144 -0.05 13.46 -10.33
N SER A 145 0.21 13.80 -11.59
CA SER A 145 0.03 15.17 -12.12
C SER A 145 -1.34 15.38 -12.76
N VAL A 146 -1.89 14.34 -13.42
CA VAL A 146 -3.05 14.42 -14.33
C VAL A 146 -4.38 14.71 -13.61
N HIS A 147 -4.42 14.66 -12.28
CA HIS A 147 -5.67 14.81 -11.52
C HIS A 147 -5.67 16.01 -10.56
N SER A 148 -4.91 17.07 -10.85
CA SER A 148 -4.78 18.26 -9.97
C SER A 148 -5.76 19.37 -10.35
#